data_AF-J4XKN1-F1
#
_entry.id   AF-J4XKN1-F1
#
_cell.length_a   1.000
_cell.length_b   1.000
_cell.length_c   1.000
_cell.angle_alpha   90.00
_cell.angle_beta   90.00
_cell.angle_gamma   90.00
#
_symmetry.space_group_name_H-M   'P 1'
#
loop_
_entity.id
_entity.type
_entity.pdbx_description
1 polymer ?
#
loop_
_entity_poly.entity_id
_entity_poly.type
_entity_poly.pdbx_seq_one_letter_code
_entity_poly.pdbx_strand_id
1 'polypeptide(L)'
;MFNDMLDVPGAAEAELWLHAGDFAPDADDLELLSGRRVVRVLGNCDLFVDGVYDETVVEVAGHRIFLTHGHLFNVRFDTAMLAEAARTAGADIAVYGHTHIALVEHGDVTVLNPGSIARPRDEQRGSFMLVDLNAGERPQVSLIRI
;
A
#
# COMPACT_ATOMS: atom_id res chain seq x y z
N MET A 1 16.65 2.29 -5.84
CA MET A 1 15.43 1.85 -5.15
C MET A 1 14.22 1.92 -6.05
N PHE A 2 13.68 3.10 -6.40
CA PHE A 2 12.56 3.17 -7.35
C PHE A 2 12.93 2.64 -8.74
N ASN A 3 14.13 2.90 -9.25
CA ASN A 3 14.58 2.27 -10.51
C ASN A 3 14.57 0.74 -10.41
N ASP A 4 15.07 0.17 -9.31
CA ASP A 4 15.06 -1.28 -9.10
C ASP A 4 13.63 -1.85 -9.02
N MET A 5 12.67 -1.09 -8.48
CA MET A 5 11.25 -1.46 -8.53
C MET A 5 10.69 -1.41 -9.96
N LEU A 6 10.97 -0.32 -10.68
CA LEU A 6 10.42 -0.09 -12.01
C LEU A 6 11.01 -1.06 -13.05
N ASP A 7 12.21 -1.59 -12.80
CA ASP A 7 12.82 -2.65 -13.60
C ASP A 7 12.14 -4.03 -13.41
N VAL A 8 11.29 -4.20 -12.39
CA VAL A 8 10.52 -5.44 -12.19
C VAL A 8 9.42 -5.55 -13.24
N PRO A 9 9.31 -6.69 -13.96
CA PRO A 9 8.21 -6.92 -14.90
C PRO A 9 6.83 -6.70 -14.26
N GLY A 10 5.99 -5.92 -14.94
CA GLY A 10 4.66 -5.53 -14.45
C GLY A 10 4.64 -4.24 -13.62
N ALA A 11 5.74 -3.87 -12.94
CA ALA A 11 5.79 -2.63 -12.15
C ALA A 11 5.73 -1.37 -13.02
N ALA A 12 6.48 -1.34 -14.13
CA ALA A 12 6.43 -0.23 -15.09
C ALA A 12 5.07 -0.07 -15.79
N GLU A 13 4.27 -1.14 -15.83
CA GLU A 13 2.95 -1.15 -16.47
C GLU A 13 1.83 -0.79 -15.49
N ALA A 14 2.12 -0.71 -14.19
CA ALA A 14 1.14 -0.40 -13.17
C ALA A 14 0.35 0.89 -13.48
N GLU A 15 -0.97 0.80 -13.41
CA GLU A 15 -1.86 1.93 -13.71
C GLU A 15 -1.93 2.93 -12.55
N LEU A 16 -1.65 2.46 -11.33
CA LEU A 16 -1.72 3.22 -10.09
C LEU A 16 -0.68 2.71 -9.09
N TRP A 17 -0.03 3.63 -8.38
CA TRP A 17 0.82 3.32 -7.24
C TRP A 17 0.15 3.73 -5.92
N LEU A 18 0.34 2.92 -4.88
CA LEU A 18 -0.11 3.21 -3.51
C LEU A 18 1.11 3.33 -2.59
N HIS A 19 1.26 4.47 -1.92
CA HIS A 19 2.35 4.74 -0.97
C HIS A 19 1.79 4.90 0.44
N ALA A 20 2.03 3.90 1.30
CA ALA A 20 1.45 3.83 2.65
C ALA A 20 2.14 4.74 3.69
N GLY A 21 2.81 5.82 3.27
CA GLY A 21 3.45 6.81 4.15
C GLY A 21 4.81 6.40 4.74
N ASP A 22 5.26 7.13 5.76
CA ASP A 22 6.61 7.13 6.33
C ASP A 22 7.65 7.57 5.29
N PHE A 23 7.59 8.86 4.98
CA PHE A 23 8.24 9.60 3.90
C PHE A 23 7.31 9.82 2.68
N ALA A 24 6.11 10.34 2.94
CA ALA A 24 5.09 10.63 1.93
C ALA A 24 5.57 11.52 0.74
N PRO A 25 6.51 12.48 0.90
CA PRO A 25 7.01 13.26 -0.23
C PRO A 25 7.66 12.44 -1.35
N ASP A 26 8.25 11.27 -1.07
CA ASP A 26 8.90 10.42 -2.09
C ASP A 26 7.93 9.89 -3.17
N ALA A 27 6.63 9.95 -2.90
CA ALA A 27 5.63 9.67 -3.92
C ALA A 27 5.72 10.65 -5.12
N ASP A 28 6.20 11.88 -4.94
CA ASP A 28 6.39 12.82 -6.05
C ASP A 28 7.51 12.33 -6.99
N ASP A 29 8.60 11.80 -6.42
CA ASP A 29 9.70 11.22 -7.19
C ASP A 29 9.26 9.93 -7.91
N LEU A 30 8.46 9.08 -7.24
CA LEU A 30 7.90 7.88 -7.86
C LEU A 30 6.94 8.23 -9.00
N GLU A 31 6.11 9.26 -8.84
CA GLU A 31 5.20 9.74 -9.89
C GLU A 31 6.00 10.26 -11.10
N LEU A 32 7.06 11.05 -10.86
CA LEU A 32 7.94 11.55 -11.91
C LEU A 32 8.67 10.43 -12.66
N LEU A 33 9.20 9.44 -11.95
CA LEU A 33 9.98 8.34 -12.54
C LEU A 33 9.08 7.33 -13.27
N SER A 34 7.92 7.00 -12.71
CA SER A 34 6.99 6.03 -13.32
C SER A 34 6.12 6.64 -14.41
N GLY A 35 5.88 7.96 -14.36
CA GLY A 35 4.87 8.63 -15.20
C GLY A 35 3.45 8.23 -14.86
N ARG A 36 3.21 7.66 -13.67
CA ARG A 36 1.93 7.12 -13.21
C ARG A 36 1.52 7.78 -11.90
N ARG A 37 0.20 7.93 -11.72
CA ARG A 37 -0.36 8.52 -10.51
C ARG A 37 0.08 7.74 -9.27
N VAL A 38 0.49 8.46 -8.23
CA VAL A 38 0.75 7.87 -6.90
C VAL A 38 -0.26 8.40 -5.88
N VAL A 39 -0.99 7.50 -5.24
CA VAL A 39 -1.85 7.84 -4.10
C VAL A 39 -1.07 7.57 -2.83
N ARG A 40 -1.06 8.57 -1.94
CA ARG A 40 -0.27 8.51 -0.69
C ARG A 40 -1.08 8.92 0.52
N VAL A 41 -0.60 8.50 1.67
CA VAL A 41 -1.09 8.86 3.01
C VAL A 41 0.08 9.23 3.92
N LEU A 42 -0.20 9.92 5.03
CA LEU A 42 0.81 10.24 6.03
C LEU A 42 1.13 9.03 6.92
N GLY A 43 2.42 8.80 7.14
CA GLY A 43 2.92 7.90 8.18
C GLY A 43 3.18 8.62 9.50
N ASN A 44 3.46 7.85 10.54
CA ASN A 44 3.72 8.42 11.87
C ASN A 44 5.04 9.20 11.93
N CYS A 45 5.93 9.01 10.96
CA CYS A 45 7.18 9.78 10.83
C CYS A 45 7.02 11.02 9.94
N ASP A 46 5.88 11.18 9.27
CA ASP A 46 5.65 12.30 8.36
C ASP A 46 5.22 13.56 9.11
N LEU A 47 5.69 14.70 8.61
CA LEU A 47 5.14 15.99 8.98
C LEU A 47 3.87 16.26 8.18
N PHE A 48 3.09 17.26 8.61
CA PHE A 48 1.95 17.72 7.84
C PHE A 48 2.38 18.12 6.42
N VAL A 49 1.70 17.53 5.43
CA VAL A 49 1.82 17.88 4.02
C VAL A 49 0.43 18.28 3.53
N ASP A 50 0.30 19.46 2.93
CA ASP A 50 -0.98 19.96 2.45
C ASP A 50 -1.58 19.02 1.39
N GLY A 51 -2.87 18.74 1.50
CA GLY A 51 -3.59 17.81 0.61
C GLY A 51 -3.26 16.33 0.80
N VAL A 52 -2.46 15.93 1.79
CA VAL A 52 -2.22 14.53 2.15
C VAL A 52 -2.86 14.23 3.51
N TYR A 53 -3.58 13.11 3.58
CA TYR A 53 -4.37 12.71 4.74
C TYR A 53 -3.83 11.42 5.37
N ASP A 54 -4.24 11.10 6.59
CA ASP A 54 -3.83 9.87 7.30
C ASP A 54 -4.40 8.58 6.68
N GLU A 55 -5.52 8.73 5.97
CA GLU A 55 -6.23 7.66 5.28
C GLU A 55 -6.96 8.18 4.04
N THR A 56 -7.21 7.29 3.08
CA THR A 56 -7.99 7.59 1.89
C THR A 56 -8.64 6.33 1.32
N VAL A 57 -9.65 6.52 0.48
CA VAL A 57 -10.27 5.43 -0.29
C VAL A 57 -10.14 5.73 -1.77
N VAL A 58 -9.67 4.74 -2.53
CA VAL A 58 -9.57 4.82 -3.99
C VAL A 58 -10.32 3.68 -4.65
N GLU A 59 -10.90 3.94 -5.82
CA GLU A 59 -11.63 2.95 -6.59
C GLU A 59 -10.83 2.57 -7.85
N VAL A 60 -10.60 1.27 -8.04
CA VAL A 60 -9.86 0.72 -9.19
C VAL A 60 -10.51 -0.58 -9.61
N ALA A 61 -10.84 -0.71 -10.90
CA ALA A 61 -11.43 -1.93 -11.48
C ALA A 61 -12.65 -2.48 -10.69
N GLY A 62 -13.48 -1.61 -10.10
CA GLY A 62 -14.64 -2.00 -9.30
C GLY A 62 -14.33 -2.40 -7.85
N HIS A 63 -13.06 -2.39 -7.44
CA HIS A 63 -12.63 -2.55 -6.05
C HIS A 63 -12.52 -1.21 -5.36
N ARG A 64 -12.76 -1.18 -4.05
CA ARG A 64 -12.55 0.00 -3.21
C ARG A 64 -11.43 -0.32 -2.23
N ILE A 65 -10.35 0.44 -2.31
CA ILE A 65 -9.12 0.23 -1.57
C ILE A 65 -9.03 1.29 -0.48
N PHE A 66 -9.06 0.86 0.77
CA PHE A 66 -8.76 1.69 1.94
C PHE A 66 -7.25 1.71 2.16
N LEU A 67 -6.62 2.88 2.03
CA LEU A 67 -5.19 3.08 2.22
C LEU A 67 -4.96 3.91 3.48
N THR A 68 -4.04 3.45 4.34
CA THR A 68 -3.57 4.19 5.52
C THR A 68 -2.13 3.78 5.83
N HIS A 69 -1.42 4.49 6.70
CA HIS A 69 -0.15 3.97 7.23
C HIS A 69 -0.35 2.84 8.25
N GLY A 70 -1.46 2.83 8.99
CA GLY A 70 -1.82 1.76 9.93
C GLY A 70 -1.49 2.04 11.41
N HIS A 71 -0.71 3.09 11.72
CA HIS A 71 -0.37 3.46 13.10
C HIS A 71 -1.59 3.86 13.95
N LEU A 72 -2.68 4.31 13.31
CA LEU A 72 -3.96 4.63 13.96
C LEU A 72 -4.83 3.40 14.27
N PHE A 73 -4.49 2.24 13.69
CA PHE A 73 -5.31 1.02 13.75
C PHE A 73 -4.65 -0.12 14.53
N ASN A 74 -3.60 0.19 15.29
CA ASN A 74 -2.91 -0.76 16.17
C ASN A 74 -2.39 -2.03 15.45
N VAL A 75 -2.02 -1.89 14.18
CA VAL A 75 -1.59 -2.99 13.28
C VAL A 75 -0.33 -3.74 13.71
N ARG A 76 0.33 -3.31 14.80
CA ARG A 76 1.44 -4.04 15.42
C ARG A 76 0.99 -5.33 16.14
N PHE A 77 -0.29 -5.43 16.47
CA PHE A 77 -0.85 -6.59 17.19
C PHE A 77 -1.63 -7.50 16.24
N ASP A 78 -2.59 -6.94 15.50
CA ASP A 78 -3.39 -7.64 14.49
C ASP A 78 -3.99 -6.66 13.47
N THR A 79 -4.72 -7.18 12.47
CA THR A 79 -5.35 -6.44 11.38
C THR A 79 -6.84 -6.16 11.59
N ALA A 80 -7.42 -6.54 12.73
CA ALA A 80 -8.88 -6.59 12.88
C ALA A 80 -9.53 -5.20 12.82
N MET A 81 -8.95 -4.20 13.50
CA MET A 81 -9.44 -2.82 13.47
C MET A 81 -9.32 -2.21 12.07
N LEU A 82 -8.24 -2.51 11.35
CA LEU A 82 -8.02 -2.04 9.98
C LEU A 82 -9.05 -2.64 9.02
N ALA A 83 -9.31 -3.95 9.11
CA ALA A 83 -10.32 -4.61 8.29
C ALA A 83 -11.72 -4.05 8.57
N GLU A 84 -12.05 -3.72 9.83
CA GLU A 84 -13.33 -3.10 10.18
C GLU A 84 -13.47 -1.67 9.64
N ALA A 85 -12.40 -0.88 9.69
CA ALA A 85 -12.37 0.46 9.11
C ALA A 85 -12.58 0.41 7.59
N ALA A 86 -11.90 -0.52 6.90
CA ALA A 86 -12.10 -0.75 5.47
C ALA A 86 -13.55 -1.15 5.16
N ARG A 87 -14.12 -2.10 5.90
CA ARG A 87 -15.56 -2.45 5.78
C ARG A 87 -16.48 -1.26 5.96
N THR A 88 -16.25 -0.46 6.99
CA THR A 88 -17.07 0.74 7.28
C THR A 88 -16.97 1.76 6.16
N ALA A 89 -15.78 1.90 5.57
CA ALA A 89 -15.56 2.72 4.38
C ALA A 89 -16.16 2.09 3.11
N GLY A 90 -16.64 0.85 3.16
CA GLY A 90 -17.15 0.05 2.04
C GLY A 90 -16.06 -0.39 1.07
N ALA A 91 -14.84 -0.55 1.57
CA ALA A 91 -13.69 -1.09 0.89
C ALA A 91 -13.60 -2.61 1.07
N ASP A 92 -13.17 -3.31 0.02
CA ASP A 92 -12.91 -4.74 0.00
C ASP A 92 -11.41 -5.07 0.04
N ILE A 93 -10.57 -4.04 -0.01
CA ILE A 93 -9.12 -4.13 0.14
C ILE A 93 -8.65 -3.09 1.15
N ALA A 94 -7.77 -3.48 2.07
CA ALA A 94 -7.09 -2.58 2.99
C ALA A 94 -5.58 -2.66 2.77
N VAL A 95 -4.92 -1.53 2.54
CA VAL A 95 -3.47 -1.43 2.35
C VAL A 95 -2.87 -0.61 3.48
N TYR A 96 -1.84 -1.13 4.13
CA TYR A 96 -1.15 -0.45 5.23
C TYR A 96 0.37 -0.65 5.24
N GLY A 97 1.07 0.18 6.02
CA GLY A 97 2.53 0.14 6.20
C GLY A 97 2.93 -0.11 7.66
N HIS A 98 3.76 0.77 8.22
CA HIS A 98 4.14 0.86 9.65
C HIS A 98 4.98 -0.27 10.25
N THR A 99 4.61 -1.52 10.06
CA THR A 99 5.28 -2.67 10.69
C THR A 99 6.59 -3.02 9.98
N HIS A 100 6.69 -2.70 8.69
CA HIS A 100 7.78 -3.09 7.78
C HIS A 100 7.88 -4.61 7.57
N ILE A 101 6.77 -5.33 7.81
CA ILE A 101 6.67 -6.78 7.68
C ILE A 101 5.61 -7.06 6.61
N ALA A 102 6.01 -7.73 5.53
CA ALA A 102 5.08 -8.02 4.45
C ALA A 102 3.97 -8.97 4.92
N LEU A 103 2.73 -8.67 4.56
CA LEU A 103 1.55 -9.45 4.95
C LEU A 103 0.53 -9.47 3.81
N VAL A 104 0.02 -10.67 3.51
CA VAL A 104 -1.16 -10.86 2.65
C VAL A 104 -2.15 -11.70 3.43
N GLU A 105 -3.29 -11.11 3.77
CA GLU A 105 -4.37 -11.80 4.47
C GLU A 105 -5.64 -11.72 3.63
N HIS A 106 -6.17 -12.88 3.24
CA HIS A 106 -7.41 -12.97 2.51
C HIS A 106 -8.58 -13.20 3.47
N GLY A 107 -9.52 -12.26 3.48
CA GLY A 107 -10.77 -12.35 4.23
C GLY A 107 -11.95 -11.86 3.39
N ASP A 108 -12.97 -11.34 4.07
CA ASP A 108 -14.01 -10.51 3.47
C ASP A 108 -13.44 -9.16 2.98
N VAL A 109 -12.45 -8.64 3.69
CA VAL A 109 -11.51 -7.61 3.23
C VAL A 109 -10.16 -8.27 3.01
N THR A 110 -9.53 -8.02 1.87
CA THR A 110 -8.13 -8.42 1.64
C THR A 110 -7.19 -7.40 2.27
N VAL A 111 -6.41 -7.79 3.27
CA VAL A 111 -5.51 -6.89 4.01
C VAL A 111 -4.08 -7.10 3.55
N LEU A 112 -3.43 -6.00 3.15
CA LEU A 112 -2.12 -6.00 2.49
C LEU A 112 -1.15 -5.07 3.21
N ASN A 113 0.04 -5.60 3.51
CA ASN A 113 1.21 -4.81 3.86
C ASN A 113 2.33 -5.15 2.88
N PRO A 114 2.81 -4.19 2.04
CA PRO A 114 3.88 -4.47 1.10
C PRO A 114 5.24 -4.71 1.80
N GLY A 115 5.33 -4.48 3.11
CA GLY A 115 6.57 -4.47 3.86
C GLY A 115 7.27 -3.12 3.74
N SER A 116 8.60 -3.13 3.78
CA SER A 116 9.41 -1.94 3.55
C SER A 116 10.47 -2.24 2.51
N ILE A 117 10.51 -1.40 1.48
CA ILE A 117 11.54 -1.46 0.45
C ILE A 117 12.92 -1.09 0.98
N ALA A 118 12.99 -0.15 1.92
CA ALA A 118 14.25 0.40 2.43
C ALA A 118 14.70 -0.25 3.75
N ARG A 119 13.75 -0.66 4.60
CA ARG A 119 14.02 -1.10 5.98
C ARG A 119 13.14 -2.29 6.38
N PRO A 120 13.23 -3.45 5.71
CA PRO A 120 12.44 -4.64 6.07
C PRO A 120 12.72 -5.08 7.51
N ARG A 121 11.69 -5.60 8.21
CA ARG A 121 11.79 -6.10 9.59
C ARG A 121 11.42 -7.58 9.74
N ASP A 122 11.30 -8.29 8.63
CA ASP A 122 11.04 -9.72 8.53
C ASP A 122 12.30 -10.55 8.20
N GLU A 123 13.49 -9.95 8.36
CA GLU A 123 14.81 -10.51 8.01
C GLU A 123 14.96 -10.87 6.52
N GLN A 124 14.06 -10.39 5.67
CA GLN A 124 14.12 -10.54 4.22
C GLN A 124 14.70 -9.30 3.55
N ARG A 125 14.78 -9.35 2.22
CA ARG A 125 15.09 -8.21 1.36
C ARG A 125 13.95 -7.19 1.33
N GLY A 126 14.25 -6.01 0.77
CA GLY A 126 13.26 -4.96 0.57
C GLY A 126 12.08 -5.48 -0.26
N SER A 127 10.88 -4.97 -0.02
CA SER A 127 9.69 -5.51 -0.67
C SER A 127 8.65 -4.47 -1.07
N PHE A 128 7.87 -4.86 -2.07
CA PHE A 128 6.65 -4.18 -2.49
C PHE A 128 5.68 -5.22 -3.10
N MET A 129 4.47 -4.80 -3.47
CA MET A 129 3.47 -5.70 -4.05
C MET A 129 3.01 -5.21 -5.43
N LEU A 130 2.79 -6.15 -6.32
CA LEU A 130 1.97 -5.97 -7.52
C LEU A 130 0.62 -6.61 -7.26
N VAL A 131 -0.46 -5.90 -7.62
CA VAL A 131 -1.83 -6.37 -7.40
C VAL A 131 -2.60 -6.24 -8.71
N ASP A 132 -2.99 -7.38 -9.27
CA ASP A 132 -3.85 -7.43 -10.45
C ASP A 132 -5.32 -7.45 -10.00
N LEU A 133 -6.09 -6.49 -10.51
CA LEU A 133 -7.49 -6.27 -10.14
C LEU A 133 -8.39 -6.42 -11.36
N ASN A 134 -9.36 -7.34 -11.26
CA ASN A 134 -10.41 -7.53 -12.25
C ASN A 134 -11.77 -7.42 -11.57
N ALA A 135 -12.70 -6.67 -12.17
CA ALA A 135 -14.01 -6.46 -11.60
C ALA A 135 -14.74 -7.78 -11.31
N GLY A 136 -15.15 -7.97 -10.06
CA GLY A 136 -15.88 -9.16 -9.61
C GLY A 136 -15.00 -10.38 -9.31
N GLU A 137 -13.69 -10.27 -9.46
CA GLU A 137 -12.72 -11.30 -9.08
C GLU A 137 -12.03 -10.94 -7.77
N ARG A 138 -11.37 -11.91 -7.12
CA ARG A 138 -10.53 -11.59 -5.96
C ARG A 138 -9.21 -10.98 -6.44
N PRO A 139 -8.63 -10.02 -5.69
CA PRO A 139 -7.32 -9.46 -6.01
C PRO A 139 -6.25 -10.54 -6.10
N GLN A 140 -5.45 -10.53 -7.16
CA GLN A 140 -4.28 -11.39 -7.29
C GLN A 140 -3.05 -10.61 -6.84
N VAL A 141 -2.39 -11.07 -5.78
CA VAL A 141 -1.33 -10.32 -5.10
C VAL A 141 0.00 -11.04 -5.25
N SER A 142 0.98 -10.34 -5.79
CA SER A 142 2.36 -10.81 -5.90
C SER A 142 3.27 -9.98 -5.01
N LEU A 143 3.85 -10.61 -3.97
CA LEU A 143 4.88 -10.00 -3.15
C LEU A 143 6.24 -10.09 -3.85
N ILE A 144 6.82 -8.95 -4.16
CA ILE A 144 8.11 -8.84 -4.83
C ILE A 144 9.19 -8.50 -3.80
N ARG A 145 10.35 -9.15 -3.91
CA ARG A 145 11.53 -8.90 -3.08
C ARG A 145 12.67 -8.38 -3.94
N ILE A 146 13.32 -7.30 -3.51
CA ILE A 146 14.45 -6.66 -4.18
C ILE A 146 15.65 -6.52 -3.26
#